data_AF-A0AAW5D267-F1
#
_entry.id   AF-A0AAW5D267-F1
#
_cell.length_a   1.000
_cell.length_b   1.000
_cell.length_c   1.000
_cell.angle_alpha   90.00
_cell.angle_beta   90.00
_cell.angle_gamma   90.00
#
_symmetry.space_group_name_H-M   'P 1'
#
loop_
_entity.id
_entity.type
_entity.pdbx_description
1 polymer ?
#
loop_
_entity_poly.entity_id
_entity_poly.type
_entity_poly.pdbx_seq_one_letter_code
_entity_poly.pdbx_strand_id
1 'polypeptide(L)'
;MLLSIAAFLGSALAIGLFYRAWQSTQIAFKRIAKLSALLLMLASLSLWVTEYGPELGTCYAVVAFSLQAWSWIYLARQRISKDIKRVDLPFASGLTTPSTAIAFNALVKLLGSVFLSAICAMLVTVVWTTALSMSKVNQIALGIYTMPLLWGCGAYWLCADSKLWRPVGVLSVLSALSYFYLYSI
;
A
#
# COMPACT_ATOMS: atom_id res chain seq x y z
N MET A 1 -15.71 -24.29 -3.78
CA MET A 1 -15.66 -23.63 -5.12
C MET A 1 -16.96 -22.89 -5.46
N LEU A 2 -18.15 -23.53 -5.39
CA LEU A 2 -19.44 -22.86 -5.59
C LEU A 2 -19.68 -21.70 -4.61
N LEU A 3 -19.31 -21.88 -3.33
CA LEU A 3 -19.41 -20.84 -2.30
C LEU A 3 -18.49 -19.65 -2.60
N SER A 4 -17.27 -19.89 -3.10
CA SER A 4 -16.32 -18.85 -3.49
C SER A 4 -16.86 -18.00 -4.65
N ILE A 5 -17.47 -18.62 -5.67
CA ILE A 5 -18.10 -17.91 -6.79
C ILE A 5 -19.29 -17.08 -6.29
N ALA A 6 -20.14 -17.66 -5.44
CA ALA A 6 -21.27 -16.94 -4.84
C ALA A 6 -20.82 -15.76 -3.99
N ALA A 7 -19.76 -15.93 -3.19
CA ALA A 7 -19.17 -14.87 -2.38
C ALA A 7 -18.58 -13.75 -3.25
N PHE A 8 -17.92 -14.10 -4.35
CA PHE A 8 -17.37 -13.14 -5.30
C PHE A 8 -18.47 -12.36 -6.05
N LEU A 9 -19.53 -13.03 -6.50
CA LEU A 9 -20.67 -12.37 -7.13
C LEU A 9 -21.44 -11.49 -6.13
N GLY A 10 -21.63 -11.97 -4.90
CA GLY A 10 -22.27 -11.22 -3.83
C GLY A 10 -21.51 -9.95 -3.47
N SER A 11 -20.19 -10.02 -3.38
CA SER A 11 -19.34 -8.83 -3.18
C SER A 11 -19.47 -7.83 -4.33
N ALA A 12 -19.49 -8.32 -5.58
CA ALA A 12 -19.59 -7.45 -6.76
C ALA A 12 -20.94 -6.73 -6.83
N LEU A 13 -22.03 -7.43 -6.50
CA LEU A 13 -23.37 -6.88 -6.40
C LEU A 13 -23.47 -5.85 -5.26
N ALA A 14 -22.88 -6.13 -4.10
CA ALA A 14 -22.87 -5.21 -2.97
C ALA A 14 -22.22 -3.87 -3.33
N ILE A 15 -21.05 -3.92 -3.98
CA ILE A 15 -20.30 -2.73 -4.40
C ILE A 15 -21.04 -2.00 -5.52
N GLY A 16 -21.63 -2.72 -6.47
CA GLY A 16 -22.47 -2.13 -7.52
C GLY A 16 -23.69 -1.39 -6.95
N LEU A 17 -24.31 -1.93 -5.89
CA LEU A 17 -25.41 -1.27 -5.16
C LEU A 17 -24.93 -0.03 -4.42
N PHE A 18 -23.79 -0.08 -3.74
CA PHE A 18 -23.17 1.11 -3.13
C PHE A 18 -22.90 2.21 -4.16
N TYR A 19 -22.36 1.83 -5.32
CA TYR A 19 -22.10 2.76 -6.41
C TYR A 19 -23.39 3.39 -6.95
N ARG A 20 -24.44 2.60 -7.19
CA ARG A 20 -25.76 3.13 -7.60
C ARG A 20 -26.40 4.01 -6.54
N ALA A 21 -26.26 3.65 -5.26
CA ALA A 21 -26.76 4.44 -4.14
C ALA A 21 -26.05 5.80 -4.04
N TRP A 22 -24.78 5.86 -4.43
CA TRP A 22 -24.03 7.13 -4.51
C TRP A 22 -24.55 7.99 -5.66
N GLN A 23 -24.75 7.43 -6.86
CA GLN A 23 -25.21 8.20 -8.01
C GLN A 23 -26.65 8.72 -7.88
N SER A 24 -27.50 8.05 -7.11
CA SER A 24 -28.90 8.43 -6.97
C SER A 24 -29.10 9.68 -6.12
N THR A 25 -29.95 10.60 -6.61
CA THR A 25 -30.44 11.78 -5.90
C THR A 25 -31.62 11.47 -4.97
N GLN A 26 -32.27 10.32 -5.13
CA GLN A 26 -33.42 9.94 -4.30
C GLN A 26 -32.99 9.38 -2.94
N ILE A 27 -33.41 10.06 -1.87
CA ILE A 27 -33.01 9.77 -0.48
C ILE A 27 -33.50 8.39 -0.02
N ALA A 28 -34.74 8.00 -0.37
CA ALA A 28 -35.32 6.71 0.01
C ALA A 28 -34.55 5.54 -0.63
N PHE A 29 -34.31 5.61 -1.95
CA PHE A 29 -33.50 4.62 -2.66
C PHE A 29 -32.09 4.52 -2.10
N LYS A 30 -31.45 5.66 -1.81
CA LYS A 30 -30.09 5.71 -1.24
C LYS A 30 -29.99 5.00 0.11
N ARG A 31 -30.97 5.18 1.01
CA ARG A 31 -30.99 4.49 2.31
C ARG A 31 -31.15 2.99 2.16
N ILE A 32 -32.14 2.56 1.37
CA ILE A 32 -32.43 1.13 1.16
C ILE A 32 -31.26 0.43 0.47
N ALA A 33 -30.70 1.04 -0.59
CA ALA A 33 -29.60 0.48 -1.35
C ALA A 33 -28.30 0.37 -0.53
N LYS A 34 -28.03 1.32 0.39
CA LYS A 34 -26.89 1.23 1.32
C LYS A 34 -27.08 0.10 2.33
N LEU A 35 -28.28 -0.03 2.89
CA LEU A 35 -28.59 -1.07 3.86
C LEU A 35 -28.51 -2.46 3.21
N SER A 36 -29.09 -2.63 2.02
CA SER A 36 -29.03 -3.90 1.29
C SER A 36 -27.60 -4.25 0.85
N ALA A 37 -26.81 -3.26 0.44
CA ALA A 37 -25.40 -3.47 0.11
C ALA A 37 -24.57 -3.91 1.33
N LEU A 38 -24.81 -3.32 2.50
CA LEU A 38 -24.13 -3.71 3.74
C LEU A 38 -24.48 -5.16 4.13
N LEU A 39 -25.75 -5.53 4.05
CA LEU A 39 -26.20 -6.90 4.31
C LEU A 39 -25.59 -7.90 3.33
N LEU A 40 -25.51 -7.54 2.04
CA LEU A 40 -24.83 -8.37 1.04
C LEU A 40 -23.33 -8.52 1.29
N MET A 41 -22.64 -7.46 1.75
CA MET A 41 -21.22 -7.55 2.12
C MET A 41 -21.03 -8.50 3.30
N LEU A 42 -21.87 -8.43 4.33
CA LEU A 42 -21.80 -9.33 5.49
C LEU A 42 -22.11 -10.78 5.08
N ALA A 43 -23.08 -11.00 4.20
CA ALA A 43 -23.37 -12.32 3.65
C ALA A 43 -22.19 -12.87 2.83
N SER A 44 -21.60 -12.04 1.95
CA SER A 44 -20.42 -12.39 1.16
C SER A 44 -19.21 -12.73 2.05
N LEU A 45 -18.97 -11.94 3.11
CA LEU A 45 -17.92 -12.22 4.09
C LEU A 45 -18.15 -13.56 4.79
N SER A 46 -19.39 -13.85 5.19
CA SER A 46 -19.74 -15.11 5.85
C SER A 46 -19.47 -16.31 4.95
N LEU A 47 -19.75 -16.19 3.64
CA LEU A 47 -19.45 -17.23 2.65
C LEU A 47 -17.93 -17.44 2.48
N TRP A 48 -17.13 -16.38 2.43
CA TRP A 48 -15.67 -16.48 2.40
C TRP A 48 -15.10 -17.17 3.64
N VAL A 49 -15.61 -16.81 4.82
CA VAL A 49 -15.21 -17.41 6.10
C VAL A 49 -15.61 -18.88 6.19
N THR A 50 -16.79 -19.24 5.67
CA THR A 50 -17.26 -20.63 5.68
C THR A 50 -16.41 -21.53 4.79
N GLU A 51 -15.94 -21.04 3.64
CA GLU A 51 -15.17 -21.84 2.69
C GLU A 51 -13.68 -21.96 3.08
N TYR A 52 -13.05 -20.89 3.55
CA TYR A 52 -11.59 -20.84 3.76
C TYR A 52 -11.18 -20.65 5.23
N GLY A 53 -12.14 -20.62 6.15
CA GLY A 53 -11.91 -20.30 7.55
C GLY A 53 -11.86 -18.79 7.82
N PRO A 54 -11.90 -18.38 9.10
CA PRO A 54 -12.01 -16.97 9.50
C PRO A 54 -10.79 -16.12 9.09
N GLU A 55 -9.58 -16.66 9.20
CA GLU A 55 -8.33 -15.93 8.93
C GLU A 55 -8.13 -15.68 7.42
N LEU A 56 -8.19 -16.73 6.60
CA LEU A 56 -8.02 -16.61 5.15
C LEU A 56 -9.27 -16.04 4.46
N GLY A 57 -10.47 -16.39 4.93
CA GLY A 57 -11.72 -15.90 4.37
C GLY A 57 -11.88 -14.39 4.52
N THR A 58 -11.50 -13.82 5.68
CA THR A 58 -11.50 -12.35 5.85
C THR A 58 -10.50 -11.68 4.92
N CYS A 59 -9.30 -12.24 4.75
CA CYS A 59 -8.31 -11.73 3.80
C CYS A 59 -8.84 -11.71 2.36
N TYR A 60 -9.45 -12.81 1.91
CA TYR A 60 -10.04 -12.89 0.57
C TYR A 60 -11.20 -11.93 0.38
N ALA A 61 -12.07 -11.78 1.37
CA ALA A 61 -13.18 -10.84 1.32
C ALA A 61 -12.69 -9.39 1.17
N VAL A 62 -11.70 -8.98 1.96
CA VAL A 62 -11.12 -7.62 1.91
C VAL A 62 -10.49 -7.34 0.55
N VAL A 63 -9.71 -8.29 0.02
CA VAL A 63 -9.09 -8.16 -1.31
C VAL A 63 -10.16 -8.07 -2.40
N ALA A 64 -11.17 -8.95 -2.37
CA ALA A 64 -12.25 -8.96 -3.34
C ALA A 64 -13.04 -7.63 -3.32
N PHE A 65 -13.41 -7.13 -2.15
CA PHE A 65 -14.11 -5.85 -2.03
C PHE A 65 -13.28 -4.69 -2.57
N SER A 66 -11.99 -4.66 -2.26
CA SER A 66 -11.09 -3.60 -2.70
C SER A 66 -10.92 -3.56 -4.22
N LEU A 67 -10.63 -4.72 -4.83
CA LEU A 67 -10.44 -4.82 -6.28
C LEU A 67 -11.72 -4.48 -7.07
N GLN A 68 -12.87 -4.93 -6.58
CA GLN A 68 -14.14 -4.64 -7.23
C GLN A 68 -14.53 -3.16 -7.08
N ALA A 69 -14.26 -2.52 -5.94
CA ALA A 69 -14.46 -1.09 -5.76
C ALA A 69 -13.58 -0.28 -6.70
N TRP A 70 -12.29 -0.63 -6.82
CA TRP A 70 -11.38 0.00 -7.77
C TRP A 70 -11.83 -0.17 -9.22
N SER A 71 -12.33 -1.35 -9.57
CA SER A 71 -12.89 -1.63 -10.91
C SER A 71 -14.07 -0.70 -11.24
N TRP A 72 -14.99 -0.51 -10.29
CA TRP A 72 -16.11 0.42 -10.44
C TRP A 72 -15.66 1.88 -10.56
N ILE A 73 -14.68 2.33 -9.77
CA ILE A 73 -14.10 3.68 -9.86
C ILE A 73 -13.44 3.90 -11.23
N TYR A 74 -12.68 2.91 -11.71
CA TYR A 74 -12.03 2.97 -13.02
C TYR A 74 -13.05 3.11 -14.16
N LEU A 75 -14.10 2.29 -14.15
CA LEU A 75 -15.19 2.37 -15.13
C LEU A 75 -15.99 3.68 -15.02
N ALA A 76 -16.22 4.18 -13.81
CA ALA A 76 -16.86 5.47 -13.56
C ALA A 76 -16.05 6.62 -14.16
N ARG A 77 -14.72 6.59 -13.96
CA ARG A 77 -13.79 7.61 -14.48
C ARG A 77 -13.81 7.69 -16.00
N GLN A 78 -13.98 6.57 -16.70
CA GLN A 78 -14.08 6.57 -18.17
C GLN A 78 -15.38 7.21 -18.68
N ARG A 79 -16.46 7.18 -17.88
CA ARG A 79 -17.78 7.71 -18.26
C ARG A 79 -17.95 9.20 -17.97
N ILE A 80 -17.10 9.79 -17.15
CA ILE A 80 -17.11 11.23 -16.93
C ILE A 80 -16.61 11.88 -18.22
N SER A 81 -17.54 12.48 -18.98
CA SER A 81 -17.19 13.35 -20.10
C SER A 81 -16.15 14.37 -19.64
N LYS A 82 -15.07 14.53 -20.41
CA LYS A 82 -14.01 15.51 -20.16
C LYS A 82 -14.49 16.97 -20.27
N ASP A 83 -15.79 17.20 -20.47
CA ASP A 83 -16.47 18.50 -20.30
C ASP A 83 -16.65 18.92 -18.83
N ILE A 84 -15.70 18.55 -17.98
CA ILE A 84 -15.50 19.34 -16.77
C ILE A 84 -15.03 20.70 -17.26
N LYS A 85 -15.87 21.72 -17.11
CA LYS A 85 -15.54 23.12 -17.35
C LYS A 85 -14.16 23.36 -16.77
N ARG A 86 -13.14 23.40 -17.63
CA ARG A 86 -11.77 23.66 -17.21
C ARG A 86 -11.82 25.05 -16.62
N VAL A 87 -11.83 25.13 -15.30
CA VAL A 87 -11.40 26.35 -14.64
C VAL A 87 -9.94 26.42 -15.05
N ASP A 88 -9.63 27.35 -15.95
CA ASP A 88 -8.26 27.75 -16.21
C ASP A 88 -7.74 28.34 -14.91
N LEU A 89 -7.27 27.45 -14.04
CA LEU A 89 -6.37 27.83 -12.97
C LEU A 89 -5.22 28.56 -13.66
N PRO A 90 -4.73 29.68 -13.11
CA PRO A 90 -3.52 30.29 -13.61
C PRO A 90 -2.39 29.28 -13.41
N PHE A 91 -2.19 28.42 -14.42
CA PHE A 91 -1.03 27.56 -14.50
C PHE A 91 0.13 28.53 -14.52
N ALA A 92 0.95 28.51 -13.46
CA ALA A 92 2.23 29.20 -13.46
C ALA A 92 2.93 28.83 -14.78
N SER A 93 3.05 29.80 -15.66
CA SER A 93 3.61 29.62 -16.98
C SER A 93 5.08 29.24 -16.82
N GLY A 94 5.36 27.95 -17.00
CA GLY A 94 6.70 27.40 -17.03
C GLY A 94 6.91 26.34 -15.95
N LEU A 95 6.92 25.08 -16.38
CA LEU A 95 7.84 24.10 -15.78
C LEU A 95 9.25 24.64 -16.07
N THR A 96 9.76 25.52 -15.22
CA THR A 96 11.17 25.91 -15.24
C THR A 96 11.96 24.62 -15.07
N THR A 97 12.88 24.35 -16.00
CA THR A 97 13.77 23.21 -15.87
C THR A 97 14.47 23.30 -14.50
N PRO A 98 14.37 22.26 -13.66
CA PRO A 98 15.00 22.30 -12.35
C PRO A 98 16.50 22.51 -12.54
N SER A 99 17.11 23.34 -11.70
CA SER A 99 18.55 23.57 -11.78
C SER A 99 19.31 22.24 -11.65
N THR A 100 20.50 22.17 -12.24
CA THR A 100 21.37 20.98 -12.17
C THR A 100 21.63 20.55 -10.73
N ALA A 101 21.71 21.49 -9.80
CA ALA A 101 21.86 21.21 -8.36
C ALA A 101 20.64 20.50 -7.76
N ILE A 102 19.42 20.90 -8.15
CA ILE A 102 18.17 20.26 -7.70
C ILE A 102 18.08 18.84 -8.28
N ALA A 103 18.39 18.68 -9.56
CA ALA A 103 18.40 17.37 -10.23
C ALA A 103 19.43 16.41 -9.60
N PHE A 104 20.63 16.89 -9.31
CA PHE A 104 21.67 16.11 -8.64
C PHE A 104 21.23 15.71 -7.22
N ASN A 105 20.67 16.63 -6.45
CA ASN A 105 20.16 16.34 -5.11
C ASN A 105 19.03 15.28 -5.13
N ALA A 106 18.13 15.36 -6.12
CA ALA A 106 17.08 14.37 -6.32
C ALA A 106 17.67 13.00 -6.69
N LEU A 107 18.70 12.95 -7.54
CA LEU A 107 19.41 11.71 -7.89
C LEU A 107 20.08 11.08 -6.66
N VAL A 108 20.76 11.87 -5.84
CA VAL A 108 21.38 11.39 -4.58
C VAL A 108 20.31 10.84 -3.63
N LYS A 109 19.17 11.53 -3.48
CA LYS A 109 18.04 11.06 -2.67
C LYS A 109 17.47 9.75 -3.20
N LEU A 110 17.33 9.62 -4.52
CA LEU A 110 16.83 8.40 -5.15
C LEU A 110 17.80 7.23 -4.93
N LEU A 111 19.09 7.43 -5.19
CA LEU A 111 20.10 6.39 -4.98
C LEU A 111 20.21 5.98 -3.51
N GLY A 112 20.21 6.95 -2.58
CA GLY A 112 20.22 6.67 -1.15
C GLY A 112 18.96 5.93 -0.69
N SER A 113 17.80 6.37 -1.15
CA SER A 113 16.50 5.78 -0.82
C SER A 113 16.41 4.34 -1.31
N VAL A 114 16.79 4.08 -2.56
CA VAL A 114 16.65 2.75 -3.16
C VAL A 114 17.75 1.82 -2.66
N PHE A 115 19.02 2.22 -2.75
CA PHE A 115 20.13 1.31 -2.50
C PHE A 115 20.60 1.34 -1.04
N LEU A 116 21.01 2.51 -0.55
CA LEU A 116 21.62 2.59 0.78
C LEU A 116 20.65 2.16 1.88
N SER A 117 19.39 2.62 1.81
CA SER A 117 18.41 2.26 2.81
C SER A 117 17.93 0.81 2.70
N ALA A 118 17.90 0.22 1.50
CA ALA A 118 17.62 -1.20 1.32
C ALA A 118 18.75 -2.09 1.86
N ILE A 119 20.01 -1.75 1.57
CA ILE A 119 21.19 -2.47 2.09
C ILE A 119 21.20 -2.41 3.62
N CYS A 120 20.99 -1.21 4.20
CA CYS A 120 20.92 -1.05 5.65
C CYS A 120 19.77 -1.88 6.25
N ALA A 121 18.57 -1.81 5.68
CA ALA A 121 17.41 -2.56 6.16
C ALA A 121 17.63 -4.07 6.09
N MET A 122 18.24 -4.56 5.01
CA MET A 122 18.61 -5.96 4.85
C MET A 122 19.59 -6.40 5.94
N LEU A 123 20.72 -5.70 6.10
CA LEU A 123 21.77 -6.08 7.06
C LEU A 123 21.25 -6.05 8.50
N VAL A 124 20.54 -4.99 8.88
CA VAL A 124 19.97 -4.86 10.23
C VAL A 124 18.93 -5.95 10.50
N THR A 125 18.10 -6.28 9.50
CA THR A 125 17.11 -7.37 9.62
C THR A 125 17.80 -8.71 9.88
N VAL A 126 18.88 -9.01 9.14
CA VAL A 126 19.65 -10.25 9.33
C VAL A 126 20.30 -10.29 10.72
N VAL A 127 20.90 -9.19 11.18
CA VAL A 127 21.50 -9.13 12.53
C VAL A 127 20.48 -9.46 13.62
N TRP A 128 19.31 -8.81 13.59
CA TRP A 128 18.30 -9.03 14.64
C TRP A 128 17.62 -10.40 14.54
N THR A 129 17.33 -10.88 13.33
CA THR A 129 16.71 -12.22 13.15
C THR A 129 17.64 -13.36 13.54
N THR A 130 18.96 -13.19 13.38
CA THR A 130 19.98 -14.16 13.80
C THR A 130 20.31 -14.08 15.29
N ALA A 131 20.22 -12.89 15.91
CA ALA A 131 20.43 -12.72 17.35
C ALA A 131 19.31 -13.36 18.20
N LEU A 132 18.11 -13.55 17.64
CA LEU A 132 16.97 -14.15 18.35
C LEU A 132 16.91 -15.66 18.15
N SER A 133 16.93 -16.41 19.25
CA SER A 133 16.72 -17.86 19.27
C SER A 133 15.25 -18.20 19.05
N MET A 134 14.82 -18.18 17.78
CA MET A 134 13.45 -18.48 17.36
C MET A 134 13.41 -19.68 16.41
N SER A 135 12.23 -20.29 16.25
CA SER A 135 12.02 -21.28 15.21
C SER A 135 12.22 -20.65 13.83
N LYS A 136 12.67 -21.46 12.86
CA LYS A 136 13.02 -20.98 11.52
C LYS A 136 11.84 -20.31 10.80
N VAL A 137 10.62 -20.79 11.05
CA VAL A 137 9.38 -20.19 10.52
C VAL A 137 9.16 -18.78 11.06
N ASN A 138 9.35 -18.58 12.37
CA ASN A 138 9.18 -17.27 13.01
C ASN A 138 10.27 -16.28 12.58
N GLN A 139 11.51 -16.74 12.37
CA GLN A 139 12.58 -15.90 11.85
C GLN A 139 12.29 -15.39 10.43
N ILE A 140 11.78 -16.26 9.55
CA ILE A 140 11.40 -15.88 8.18
C ILE A 140 10.23 -14.89 8.21
N ALA A 141 9.19 -15.17 8.99
CA ALA A 141 8.05 -14.27 9.12
C ALA A 141 8.49 -12.89 9.62
N LEU A 142 9.31 -12.85 10.68
CA LEU A 142 9.83 -11.61 11.23
C LEU A 142 10.62 -10.83 10.17
N GLY A 143 11.54 -11.48 9.45
CA GLY A 143 12.33 -10.82 8.41
C GLY A 143 11.49 -10.23 7.27
N ILE A 144 10.46 -10.96 6.81
CA ILE A 144 9.55 -10.49 5.75
C ILE A 144 8.77 -9.24 6.18
N TYR A 145 8.36 -9.15 7.45
CA TYR A 145 7.62 -7.99 7.95
C TYR A 145 8.52 -6.82 8.33
N THR A 146 9.70 -7.06 8.92
CA THR A 146 10.58 -5.98 9.40
C THR A 146 11.36 -5.32 8.28
N MET A 147 11.78 -6.05 7.24
CA MET A 147 12.62 -5.49 6.18
C MET A 147 11.93 -4.35 5.42
N PRO A 148 10.66 -4.46 4.95
CA PRO A 148 9.99 -3.35 4.28
C PRO A 148 9.73 -2.15 5.19
N LEU A 149 9.49 -2.38 6.48
CA LEU A 149 9.32 -1.31 7.48
C LEU A 149 10.63 -0.53 7.65
N LEU A 150 11.74 -1.22 7.87
CA LEU A 150 13.05 -0.58 8.01
C LEU A 150 13.47 0.15 6.74
N TRP A 151 13.20 -0.45 5.57
CA TRP A 151 13.47 0.17 4.29
C TRP A 151 12.64 1.44 4.10
N GLY A 152 11.33 1.37 4.36
CA GLY A 152 10.42 2.52 4.29
C GLY A 152 10.82 3.64 5.25
N CYS A 153 11.21 3.32 6.48
CA CYS A 153 11.71 4.29 7.46
C CYS A 153 13.00 4.97 6.98
N GLY A 154 13.96 4.21 6.45
CA GLY A 154 15.21 4.75 5.92
C GLY A 154 15.00 5.65 4.70
N ALA A 155 14.14 5.22 3.77
CA ALA A 155 13.75 6.00 2.59
C ALA A 155 13.00 7.29 2.97
N TYR A 156 12.07 7.21 3.93
CA TYR A 156 11.37 8.37 4.47
C TYR A 156 12.35 9.36 5.09
N TRP A 157 13.27 8.90 5.95
CA TRP A 157 14.21 9.77 6.64
C TRP A 157 15.16 10.49 5.66
N LEU A 158 15.67 9.78 4.65
CA LEU A 158 16.47 10.37 3.56
C LEU A 158 15.73 11.46 2.78
N CYS A 159 14.42 11.30 2.58
CA CYS A 159 13.62 12.27 1.86
C CYS A 159 13.23 13.47 2.73
N ALA A 160 12.88 13.23 3.99
CA ALA A 160 12.33 14.21 4.93
C ALA A 160 13.40 15.11 5.56
N ASP A 161 14.64 14.64 5.74
CA ASP A 161 15.68 15.44 6.38
C ASP A 161 16.18 16.57 5.45
N SER A 162 16.41 17.73 6.05
CA SER A 162 17.00 18.91 5.42
C SER A 162 18.49 18.73 5.12
N LYS A 163 19.19 17.90 5.92
CA LYS A 163 20.64 17.69 5.85
C LYS A 163 20.96 16.24 5.50
N LEU A 164 21.18 15.95 4.23
CA LEU A 164 21.42 14.59 3.72
C LEU A 164 22.57 13.83 4.39
N TRP A 165 23.59 14.52 4.88
CA TRP A 165 24.73 13.86 5.53
C TRP A 165 24.33 13.08 6.79
N ARG A 166 23.25 13.48 7.47
CA ARG A 166 22.75 12.80 8.69
C ARG A 166 22.21 11.40 8.38
N PRO A 167 21.15 11.24 7.56
CA PRO A 167 20.63 9.92 7.25
C PRO A 167 21.64 9.08 6.47
N VAL A 168 22.40 9.67 5.54
CA VAL A 168 23.45 8.93 4.80
C VAL A 168 24.52 8.42 5.76
N GLY A 169 25.00 9.25 6.68
CA GLY A 169 26.01 8.87 7.66
C GLY A 169 25.50 7.77 8.59
N VAL A 170 24.31 7.93 9.16
CA VAL A 170 23.75 6.94 10.10
C VAL A 170 23.47 5.60 9.42
N LEU A 171 22.82 5.61 8.24
CA LEU A 171 22.55 4.36 7.50
C LEU A 171 23.85 3.66 7.07
N SER A 172 24.87 4.42 6.67
CA SER A 172 26.17 3.84 6.32
C SER A 172 26.87 3.22 7.52
N VAL A 173 26.87 3.90 8.67
CA VAL A 173 27.45 3.38 9.92
C VAL A 173 26.71 2.13 10.39
N LEU A 174 25.37 2.14 10.39
CA LEU A 174 24.58 0.97 10.75
C LEU A 174 24.83 -0.21 9.80
N SER A 175 24.95 0.06 8.50
CA SER A 175 25.30 -0.97 7.51
C SER A 175 26.68 -1.54 7.79
N ALA A 176 27.68 -0.69 8.04
CA ALA A 176 29.05 -1.12 8.34
C ALA A 176 29.12 -1.94 9.63
N LEU A 177 28.47 -1.49 10.71
CA LEU A 177 28.42 -2.22 11.98
C LEU A 177 27.72 -3.57 11.83
N SER A 178 26.60 -3.61 11.09
CA SER A 178 25.86 -4.84 10.85
C SER A 178 26.65 -5.82 9.99
N TYR A 179 27.32 -5.33 8.95
CA TYR A 179 28.23 -6.14 8.13
C TYR A 179 29.37 -6.71 8.98
N PHE A 180 30.02 -5.87 9.78
CA PHE A 180 31.11 -6.31 10.65
C PHE A 180 30.64 -7.41 11.58
N TYR A 181 29.53 -7.20 12.29
CA TYR A 181 28.96 -8.19 13.20
C TYR A 181 28.65 -9.53 12.51
N LEU A 182 28.07 -9.51 11.30
CA LEU A 182 27.69 -10.73 10.59
C LEU A 182 28.87 -11.53 10.05
N TYR A 183 30.00 -10.90 9.76
CA TYR A 183 31.16 -11.53 9.13
C TYR A 183 32.40 -11.64 10.03
N SER A 184 32.39 -11.02 11.22
CA SER A 184 33.45 -11.17 12.23
C SER A 184 33.14 -12.21 13.30
N ILE A 185 31.93 -12.77 13.29
CA ILE A 185 31.48 -13.92 14.09
C ILE A 185 31.57 -15.17 13.22
#